data_AF-A0A1W9VID7-F1
#
_entry.id   AF-A0A1W9VID7-F1
#
_cell.length_a   1.000
_cell.length_b   1.000
_cell.length_c   1.000
_cell.angle_alpha   90.00
_cell.angle_beta   90.00
_cell.angle_gamma   90.00
#
_symmetry.space_group_name_H-M   'P 1'
#
loop_
_entity.id
_entity.type
_entity.pdbx_description
1 polymer ?
#
loop_
_entity_poly.entity_id
_entity_poly.type
_entity_poly.pdbx_seq_one_letter_code
_entity_poly.pdbx_strand_id
1 'polypeptide(L)'
;MIILAEQFADQFLEHLMKTKLLDNVSSDFVSGLFPKISEAEDTRIAVAFVSRPGLGLLEPAINASLQSGGYIEFLVGLDMFVTSPDALKYLYSVGQSNQNLKLYCYTSYNSSITYHPKIYIMRDNTKVSLMVGSSNLTIGGLQKNIEVNLVLEGNELDEVILNAYRVYKQFKLSPNRVIPDKEFIEIYSRLFEEQASPRKNKSQKKSAAHRAFSDKINTLQRPQLSQRDLIGWTRLVYSVLPEKEFTNEEIYKYEAFFKQQYPSNENIKAKIRQQLQILEKEQLIEHIDRGLWCKKEALLA
;
A
#
# COMPACT_ATOMS: atom_id res chain seq x y z
N MET A 1 1.56 -18.96 -39.80
CA MET A 1 1.52 -17.49 -39.66
C MET A 1 0.15 -16.97 -39.21
N ILE A 2 -0.97 -17.56 -39.65
CA ILE A 2 -2.33 -17.17 -39.24
C ILE A 2 -2.69 -17.62 -37.81
N ILE A 3 -2.26 -18.82 -37.38
CA ILE A 3 -2.54 -19.35 -36.03
C ILE A 3 -1.87 -18.53 -34.90
N LEU A 4 -0.69 -17.95 -35.17
CA LEU A 4 -0.04 -17.03 -34.22
C LEU A 4 -0.83 -15.72 -34.10
N ALA A 5 -1.33 -15.18 -35.21
CA ALA A 5 -2.11 -13.93 -35.20
C ALA A 5 -3.45 -14.07 -34.45
N GLU A 6 -4.08 -15.25 -34.48
CA GLU A 6 -5.30 -15.52 -33.69
C GLU A 6 -5.01 -15.69 -32.19
N GLN A 7 -3.93 -16.38 -31.80
CA GLN A 7 -3.49 -16.42 -30.39
C GLN A 7 -3.07 -15.05 -29.85
N PHE A 8 -2.52 -14.17 -30.70
CA PHE A 8 -2.18 -12.79 -30.35
C PHE A 8 -3.42 -11.89 -30.26
N ALA A 9 -4.46 -12.14 -31.05
CA ALA A 9 -5.72 -11.42 -30.95
C ALA A 9 -6.46 -11.77 -29.65
N ASP A 10 -6.44 -13.03 -29.22
CA ASP A 10 -7.06 -13.46 -27.96
C ASP A 10 -6.35 -12.87 -26.73
N GLN A 11 -5.01 -12.77 -26.73
CA GLN A 11 -4.26 -12.08 -25.66
C GLN A 11 -4.51 -10.57 -25.60
N PHE A 12 -4.84 -9.94 -26.73
CA PHE A 12 -5.15 -8.49 -26.79
C PHE A 12 -6.64 -8.18 -26.54
N LEU A 13 -7.52 -9.16 -26.75
CA LEU A 13 -8.98 -9.03 -26.58
C LEU A 13 -9.48 -9.44 -25.18
N GLU A 14 -8.67 -10.14 -24.36
CA GLU A 14 -9.07 -10.53 -22.99
C GLU A 14 -8.75 -9.51 -21.90
N HIS A 15 -7.95 -8.46 -22.16
CA HIS A 15 -7.62 -7.47 -21.14
C HIS A 15 -8.52 -6.23 -21.18
N LEU A 16 -9.83 -6.43 -21.01
CA LEU A 16 -10.73 -5.30 -20.76
C LEU A 16 -10.77 -5.01 -19.25
N MET A 17 -10.38 -3.79 -18.87
CA MET A 17 -10.65 -3.29 -17.52
C MET A 17 -12.15 -3.37 -17.23
N LYS A 18 -12.51 -3.99 -16.11
CA LYS A 18 -13.90 -4.11 -15.65
C LYS A 18 -14.14 -3.12 -14.53
N THR A 19 -15.28 -2.43 -14.57
CA THR A 19 -15.67 -1.47 -13.54
C THR A 19 -17.03 -1.82 -12.96
N LYS A 20 -17.22 -1.57 -11.66
CA LYS A 20 -18.51 -1.65 -10.98
C LYS A 20 -18.57 -0.68 -9.80
N LEU A 21 -19.77 -0.31 -9.37
CA LEU A 21 -20.00 0.49 -8.17
C LEU A 21 -20.49 -0.40 -7.02
N LEU A 22 -20.05 -0.08 -5.80
CA LEU A 22 -20.56 -0.66 -4.55
C LEU A 22 -20.96 0.47 -3.60
N ASP A 23 -22.16 0.40 -3.04
CA ASP A 23 -22.79 1.53 -2.33
C ASP A 23 -23.35 1.19 -0.94
N ASN A 24 -23.20 -0.05 -0.47
CA ASN A 24 -23.85 -0.58 0.73
C ASN A 24 -25.38 -0.56 0.71
N VAL A 25 -26.00 -0.35 -0.45
CA VAL A 25 -27.46 -0.43 -0.64
C VAL A 25 -27.80 -1.58 -1.57
N SER A 26 -27.24 -1.58 -2.77
CA SER A 26 -27.41 -2.63 -3.78
C SER A 26 -26.49 -3.83 -3.55
N SER A 27 -25.28 -3.56 -3.04
CA SER A 27 -24.29 -4.55 -2.65
C SER A 27 -23.33 -3.91 -1.65
N ASP A 28 -23.08 -4.61 -0.54
CA ASP A 28 -22.18 -4.10 0.48
C ASP A 28 -20.70 -4.19 0.06
N PHE A 29 -19.91 -3.26 0.57
CA PHE A 29 -18.51 -3.12 0.22
C PHE A 29 -17.67 -4.30 0.72
N VAL A 30 -18.07 -4.90 1.84
CA VAL A 30 -17.42 -6.10 2.42
C VAL A 30 -17.51 -7.28 1.48
N SER A 31 -18.67 -7.53 0.87
CA SER A 31 -18.88 -8.63 -0.08
C SER A 31 -17.96 -8.51 -1.30
N GLY A 32 -17.61 -7.28 -1.68
CA GLY A 32 -16.61 -7.00 -2.72
C GLY A 32 -15.18 -7.21 -2.24
N LEU A 33 -14.84 -6.72 -1.05
CA LEU A 33 -13.48 -6.74 -0.49
C LEU A 33 -13.04 -8.14 -0.04
N PHE A 34 -13.91 -8.87 0.67
CA PHE A 34 -13.59 -10.12 1.35
C PHE A 34 -12.94 -11.16 0.43
N PRO A 35 -13.54 -11.56 -0.72
CA PRO A 35 -12.93 -12.59 -1.58
C PRO A 35 -11.57 -12.12 -2.13
N LYS A 36 -11.48 -10.84 -2.50
CA LYS A 36 -10.26 -10.27 -3.08
C LYS A 36 -9.11 -10.19 -2.11
N ILE A 37 -9.38 -9.88 -0.84
CA ILE A 37 -8.35 -9.93 0.20
C ILE A 37 -7.95 -11.38 0.44
N SER A 38 -8.90 -12.30 0.54
CA SER A 38 -8.64 -13.73 0.82
C SER A 38 -7.70 -14.38 -0.19
N GLU A 39 -7.84 -14.02 -1.47
CA GLU A 39 -7.10 -14.60 -2.60
C GLU A 39 -5.81 -13.83 -2.93
N ALA A 40 -5.63 -12.60 -2.44
CA ALA A 40 -4.52 -11.74 -2.86
C ALA A 40 -3.16 -12.17 -2.29
N GLU A 41 -2.15 -12.13 -3.15
CA GLU A 41 -0.73 -12.22 -2.80
C GLU A 41 -0.18 -10.91 -2.23
N ASP A 42 -0.74 -9.77 -2.63
CA ASP A 42 -0.34 -8.44 -2.16
C ASP A 42 -1.59 -7.57 -1.97
N THR A 43 -1.85 -7.17 -0.72
CA THR A 43 -2.96 -6.29 -0.33
C THR A 43 -2.40 -5.00 0.27
N ARG A 44 -2.83 -3.85 -0.26
CA ARG A 44 -2.43 -2.51 0.19
C ARG A 44 -3.67 -1.72 0.56
N ILE A 45 -3.80 -1.34 1.83
CA ILE A 45 -4.97 -0.65 2.37
C ILE A 45 -4.53 0.67 2.95
N ALA A 46 -4.99 1.79 2.39
CA ALA A 46 -4.81 3.11 2.98
C ALA A 46 -6.15 3.76 3.28
N VAL A 47 -6.44 3.90 4.57
CA VAL A 47 -7.73 4.37 5.07
C VAL A 47 -7.54 5.42 6.15
N ALA A 48 -8.44 6.39 6.16
CA ALA A 48 -8.47 7.40 7.21
C ALA A 48 -8.72 6.75 8.57
N PHE A 49 -9.73 5.87 8.66
CA PHE A 49 -10.19 5.32 9.93
C PHE A 49 -10.36 3.81 9.90
N VAL A 50 -10.01 3.17 11.03
CA VAL A 50 -10.24 1.75 11.28
C VAL A 50 -10.93 1.55 12.63
N SER A 51 -12.06 0.86 12.65
CA SER A 51 -12.71 0.44 13.91
C SER A 51 -12.53 -1.06 14.13
N ARG A 52 -12.41 -1.51 15.38
CA ARG A 52 -12.27 -2.95 15.69
C ARG A 52 -13.42 -3.80 15.14
N PRO A 53 -14.71 -3.40 15.25
CA PRO A 53 -15.81 -4.17 14.66
C PRO A 53 -15.71 -4.24 13.13
N GLY A 54 -15.38 -3.12 12.46
CA GLY A 54 -15.19 -3.10 11.01
C GLY A 54 -14.05 -4.02 10.55
N LEU A 55 -12.90 -3.96 11.23
CA LEU A 55 -11.77 -4.85 10.96
C LEU A 55 -12.14 -6.33 11.17
N GLY A 56 -12.98 -6.64 12.16
CA GLY A 56 -13.44 -8.01 12.43
C GLY A 56 -14.23 -8.64 11.26
N LEU A 57 -14.85 -7.83 10.40
CA LEU A 57 -15.53 -8.34 9.19
C LEU A 57 -14.56 -8.89 8.14
N LEU A 58 -13.31 -8.40 8.11
CA LEU A 58 -12.29 -8.81 7.15
C LEU A 58 -11.21 -9.71 7.77
N GLU A 59 -11.26 -9.93 9.08
CA GLU A 59 -10.29 -10.76 9.81
C GLU A 59 -10.15 -12.18 9.24
N PRO A 60 -11.23 -12.90 8.87
CA PRO A 60 -11.08 -14.21 8.22
C PRO A 60 -10.35 -14.13 6.87
N ALA A 61 -10.63 -13.11 6.05
CA ALA A 61 -9.97 -12.91 4.76
C ALA A 61 -8.48 -12.56 4.91
N ILE A 62 -8.16 -11.68 5.87
CA ILE A 62 -6.79 -11.33 6.23
C ILE A 62 -6.01 -12.59 6.65
N ASN A 63 -6.61 -13.41 7.51
CA ASN A 63 -5.98 -14.65 7.98
C ASN A 63 -5.78 -15.66 6.83
N ALA A 64 -6.76 -15.82 5.94
CA ALA A 64 -6.64 -16.70 4.78
C ALA A 64 -5.49 -16.28 3.85
N SER A 65 -5.40 -14.99 3.52
CA SER A 65 -4.30 -14.47 2.69
C SER A 65 -2.93 -14.67 3.34
N LEU A 66 -2.80 -14.33 4.63
CA LEU A 66 -1.55 -14.50 5.37
C LEU A 66 -1.13 -15.98 5.49
N GLN A 67 -2.08 -16.90 5.65
CA GLN A 67 -1.82 -18.35 5.68
C GLN A 67 -1.33 -18.88 4.33
N SER A 68 -1.81 -18.31 3.23
CA SER A 68 -1.32 -18.57 1.87
C SER A 68 -0.01 -17.85 1.54
N GLY A 69 0.61 -17.15 2.49
CA GLY A 69 1.86 -16.41 2.29
C GLY A 69 1.68 -15.03 1.65
N GLY A 70 0.44 -14.54 1.54
CA GLY A 70 0.12 -13.19 1.07
C GLY A 70 0.73 -12.11 1.96
N TYR A 71 0.98 -10.95 1.36
CA TYR A 71 1.50 -9.76 2.01
C TYR A 71 0.40 -8.72 2.18
N ILE A 72 0.29 -8.13 3.37
CA ILE A 72 -0.75 -7.14 3.68
C ILE A 72 -0.14 -5.93 4.35
N GLU A 73 -0.41 -4.75 3.79
CA GLU A 73 0.06 -3.48 4.33
C GLU A 73 -1.12 -2.55 4.67
N PHE A 74 -1.10 -1.99 5.88
CA PHE A 74 -2.09 -1.04 6.37
C PHE A 74 -1.46 0.34 6.60
N LEU A 75 -1.95 1.36 5.87
CA LEU A 75 -1.74 2.77 6.15
C LEU A 75 -2.99 3.34 6.84
N VAL A 76 -2.90 3.57 8.14
CA VAL A 76 -4.05 3.98 8.96
C VAL A 76 -3.89 5.41 9.45
N GLY A 77 -4.95 6.24 9.33
CA GLY A 77 -5.00 7.57 9.94
C GLY A 77 -5.39 7.53 11.41
N LEU A 78 -4.84 8.46 12.20
CA LEU A 78 -5.19 8.65 13.61
C LEU A 78 -5.97 9.95 13.88
N ASP A 79 -6.23 10.73 12.83
CA ASP A 79 -6.96 12.00 12.92
C ASP A 79 -8.37 11.80 13.48
N MET A 80 -8.89 12.84 14.12
CA MET A 80 -10.23 12.89 14.73
C MET A 80 -10.53 11.82 15.78
N PHE A 81 -9.55 11.02 16.21
CA PHE A 81 -9.73 9.95 17.19
C PHE A 81 -10.87 8.99 16.82
N VAL A 82 -10.97 8.63 15.54
CA VAL A 82 -11.97 7.65 15.06
C VAL A 82 -11.38 6.25 14.97
N THR A 83 -10.08 6.12 14.66
CA THR A 83 -9.40 4.83 14.65
C THR A 83 -9.36 4.24 16.05
N SER A 84 -10.00 3.09 16.27
CA SER A 84 -10.08 2.50 17.60
C SER A 84 -8.71 1.94 18.03
N PRO A 85 -8.26 2.17 19.28
CA PRO A 85 -7.00 1.61 19.77
C PRO A 85 -6.94 0.08 19.68
N ASP A 86 -8.06 -0.61 19.88
CA ASP A 86 -8.10 -2.08 19.82
C ASP A 86 -7.91 -2.63 18.39
N ALA A 87 -8.27 -1.86 17.36
CA ALA A 87 -7.91 -2.22 15.98
C ALA A 87 -6.39 -2.12 15.76
N LEU A 88 -5.74 -1.09 16.30
CA LEU A 88 -4.29 -0.94 16.20
C LEU A 88 -3.57 -2.04 16.98
N LYS A 89 -4.01 -2.35 18.20
CA LYS A 89 -3.46 -3.47 19.00
C LYS A 89 -3.57 -4.80 18.25
N TYR A 90 -4.73 -5.06 17.64
CA TYR A 90 -4.94 -6.27 16.84
C TYR A 90 -3.96 -6.32 15.65
N LEU A 91 -3.95 -5.31 14.78
CA LEU A 91 -3.07 -5.28 13.61
C LEU A 91 -1.59 -5.37 14.01
N TYR A 92 -1.19 -4.66 15.06
CA TYR A 92 0.17 -4.75 15.61
C TYR A 92 0.48 -6.18 16.07
N SER A 93 -0.41 -6.83 16.82
CA SER A 93 -0.20 -8.20 17.30
C SER A 93 -0.05 -9.21 16.15
N VAL A 94 -0.86 -9.08 15.10
CA VAL A 94 -0.74 -9.94 13.91
C VAL A 94 0.60 -9.69 13.21
N GLY A 95 1.00 -8.43 13.02
CA GLY A 95 2.30 -8.09 12.39
C GLY A 95 3.52 -8.53 13.21
N GLN A 96 3.41 -8.62 14.53
CA GLN A 96 4.45 -9.22 15.38
C GLN A 96 4.53 -10.75 15.20
N SER A 97 3.39 -11.42 14.98
CA SER A 97 3.32 -12.87 14.76
C SER A 97 3.59 -13.30 13.32
N ASN A 98 3.40 -12.40 12.35
CA ASN A 98 3.55 -12.67 10.91
C ASN A 98 4.15 -11.45 10.21
N GLN A 99 5.40 -11.59 9.75
CA GLN A 99 6.17 -10.52 9.11
C GLN A 99 5.56 -10.00 7.79
N ASN A 100 4.62 -10.74 7.19
CA ASN A 100 3.92 -10.33 5.99
C ASN A 100 2.79 -9.32 6.25
N LEU A 101 2.42 -9.06 7.50
CA LEU A 101 1.53 -7.94 7.83
C LEU A 101 2.35 -6.74 8.34
N LYS A 102 2.22 -5.60 7.66
CA LYS A 102 2.83 -4.33 8.09
C LYS A 102 1.75 -3.30 8.44
N LEU A 103 1.97 -2.57 9.53
CA LEU A 103 1.10 -1.49 10.01
C LEU A 103 1.89 -0.18 10.05
N TYR A 104 1.32 0.87 9.47
CA TYR A 104 1.90 2.22 9.50
C TYR A 104 0.85 3.27 9.84
N CYS A 105 1.13 4.11 10.83
CA CYS A 105 0.19 5.11 11.35
C CYS A 105 0.53 6.50 10.83
N TYR A 106 -0.46 7.21 10.27
CA TYR A 106 -0.34 8.62 9.94
C TYR A 106 -0.64 9.44 11.19
N THR A 107 0.37 10.17 11.64
CA THR A 107 0.32 10.97 12.86
C THR A 107 0.41 12.44 12.48
N SER A 108 -0.73 13.04 12.12
CA SER A 108 -0.75 14.48 11.90
C SER A 108 -0.69 15.20 13.24
N TYR A 109 0.43 15.87 13.49
CA TYR A 109 0.57 16.72 14.66
C TYR A 109 0.40 18.19 14.24
N ASN A 110 -0.69 18.82 14.69
CA ASN A 110 -1.06 20.23 14.43
C ASN A 110 -1.32 20.61 12.94
N SER A 111 -1.63 19.66 12.07
CA SER A 111 -2.04 19.99 10.70
C SER A 111 -3.51 20.38 10.65
N SER A 112 -3.85 21.39 9.83
CA SER A 112 -5.23 21.67 9.43
C SER A 112 -5.75 20.67 8.38
N ILE A 113 -4.87 19.81 7.84
CA ILE A 113 -5.16 18.84 6.80
C ILE A 113 -5.36 17.46 7.43
N THR A 114 -6.54 16.89 7.21
CA THR A 114 -6.88 15.51 7.63
C THR A 114 -6.39 14.50 6.61
N TYR A 115 -5.74 13.43 7.07
CA TYR A 115 -5.45 12.26 6.24
C TYR A 115 -6.73 11.47 6.02
N HIS A 116 -7.29 11.61 4.81
CA HIS A 116 -8.61 11.07 4.51
C HIS A 116 -8.73 10.09 3.32
N PRO A 117 -7.69 9.34 2.89
CA PRO A 117 -7.85 8.39 1.80
C PRO A 117 -8.75 7.20 2.20
N LYS A 118 -9.31 6.52 1.20
CA LYS A 118 -9.89 5.18 1.28
C LYS A 118 -9.57 4.44 -0.02
N ILE A 119 -8.43 3.75 -0.03
CA ILE A 119 -7.92 2.99 -1.15
C ILE A 119 -7.59 1.58 -0.69
N TYR A 120 -8.03 0.60 -1.48
CA TYR A 120 -7.77 -0.81 -1.28
C TYR A 120 -7.27 -1.36 -2.61
N ILE A 121 -6.07 -1.94 -2.61
CA ILE A 121 -5.47 -2.54 -3.80
C ILE A 121 -5.18 -3.99 -3.44
N MET A 122 -5.77 -4.92 -4.19
CA MET A 122 -5.56 -6.36 -4.01
C MET A 122 -5.03 -6.93 -5.31
N ARG A 123 -3.83 -7.50 -5.27
CA ARG A 123 -3.18 -8.14 -6.43
C ARG A 123 -3.11 -9.64 -6.20
N ASP A 124 -3.60 -10.38 -7.19
CA ASP A 124 -3.44 -11.81 -7.34
C ASP A 124 -2.76 -12.07 -8.69
N ASN A 125 -1.52 -12.56 -8.66
CA ASN A 125 -0.67 -12.68 -9.84
C ASN A 125 -0.55 -11.35 -10.64
N THR A 126 -1.07 -11.32 -11.88
CA THR A 126 -1.12 -10.13 -12.74
C THR A 126 -2.43 -9.35 -12.62
N LYS A 127 -3.46 -9.93 -11.99
CA LYS A 127 -4.78 -9.31 -11.83
C LYS A 127 -4.77 -8.40 -10.60
N VAL A 128 -5.21 -7.16 -10.78
CA VAL A 128 -5.33 -6.17 -9.71
C VAL A 128 -6.78 -5.74 -9.59
N SER A 129 -7.28 -5.77 -8.36
CA SER A 129 -8.54 -5.13 -7.97
C SER A 129 -8.24 -3.85 -7.19
N LEU A 130 -8.54 -2.70 -7.80
CA LEU A 130 -8.47 -1.40 -7.18
C LEU A 130 -9.87 -0.98 -6.71
N MET A 131 -10.00 -0.65 -5.42
CA MET A 131 -11.22 -0.08 -4.88
C MET A 131 -10.93 1.27 -4.24
N VAL A 132 -11.63 2.30 -4.70
CA VAL A 132 -11.50 3.67 -4.19
C VAL A 132 -12.87 4.28 -4.02
N GLY A 133 -13.10 4.95 -2.91
CA GLY A 133 -14.41 5.52 -2.60
C GLY A 133 -14.47 6.25 -1.28
N SER A 134 -15.64 6.21 -0.67
CA SER A 134 -15.92 6.87 0.60
C SER A 134 -15.78 5.95 1.83
N SER A 135 -15.69 4.62 1.63
CA SER A 135 -15.74 3.62 2.70
C SER A 135 -14.44 3.48 3.49
N ASN A 136 -14.43 3.96 4.73
CA ASN A 136 -13.39 3.61 5.71
C ASN A 136 -13.53 2.16 6.20
N LEU A 137 -12.50 1.63 6.86
CA LEU A 137 -12.52 0.29 7.47
C LEU A 137 -13.24 0.31 8.83
N THR A 138 -14.47 0.81 8.83
CA THR A 138 -15.35 0.89 9.98
C THR A 138 -16.64 0.13 9.73
N ILE A 139 -17.36 -0.27 10.79
CA ILE A 139 -18.66 -0.93 10.61
C ILE A 139 -19.64 -0.05 9.81
N GLY A 140 -19.53 1.27 9.96
CA GLY A 140 -20.27 2.26 9.17
C GLY A 140 -19.94 2.17 7.69
N GLY A 141 -18.67 2.41 7.33
CA GLY A 141 -18.24 2.44 5.93
C GLY A 141 -18.34 1.10 5.21
N LEU A 142 -18.25 -0.01 5.94
CA LEU A 142 -18.28 -1.34 5.36
C LEU A 142 -19.69 -1.88 5.09
N GLN A 143 -20.70 -1.47 5.88
CA GLN A 143 -22.05 -2.11 5.82
C GLN A 143 -23.24 -1.20 6.12
N LYS A 144 -23.08 -0.09 6.87
CA LYS A 144 -24.25 0.65 7.42
C LYS A 144 -24.52 1.99 6.73
N ASN A 145 -23.46 2.69 6.35
CA ASN A 145 -23.58 4.00 5.71
C ASN A 145 -23.92 3.82 4.23
N ILE A 146 -24.60 4.82 3.66
CA ILE A 146 -24.70 4.98 2.20
C ILE A 146 -23.33 5.45 1.73
N GLU A 147 -22.64 4.61 0.96
CA GLU A 147 -21.29 4.87 0.47
C GLU A 147 -21.30 4.84 -1.06
N VAL A 148 -20.20 5.24 -1.70
CA VAL A 148 -19.98 4.98 -3.12
C VAL A 148 -18.52 4.61 -3.31
N ASN A 149 -18.28 3.45 -3.92
CA ASN A 149 -16.95 2.94 -4.19
C ASN A 149 -16.88 2.44 -5.63
N LEU A 150 -15.88 2.92 -6.36
CA LEU A 150 -15.51 2.36 -7.66
C LEU A 150 -14.63 1.14 -7.41
N VAL A 151 -15.04 0.00 -7.99
CA VAL A 151 -14.20 -1.18 -8.14
C VAL A 151 -13.72 -1.24 -9.58
N LEU A 152 -12.42 -1.33 -9.76
CA LEU A 152 -11.76 -1.52 -11.03
C LEU A 152 -10.95 -2.82 -10.98
N GLU A 153 -11.18 -3.72 -11.93
CA GLU A 153 -10.36 -4.90 -12.14
C GLU A 153 -9.56 -4.74 -13.43
N GLY A 154 -8.25 -4.83 -13.33
CA GLY A 154 -7.31 -4.67 -14.44
C GLY A 154 -6.01 -5.42 -14.18
N ASN A 155 -4.94 -5.05 -14.86
CA ASN A 155 -3.61 -5.62 -14.68
C ASN A 155 -2.65 -4.60 -14.05
N GLU A 156 -1.51 -5.09 -13.58
CA GLU A 156 -0.49 -4.25 -12.93
C GLU A 156 0.19 -3.21 -13.84
N LEU A 157 -0.01 -3.28 -15.16
CA LEU A 157 0.54 -2.33 -16.14
C LEU A 157 -0.47 -1.27 -16.58
N ASP A 158 -1.76 -1.42 -16.25
CA ASP A 158 -2.78 -0.43 -16.52
C ASP A 158 -2.42 0.90 -15.85
N GLU A 159 -2.49 1.99 -16.60
CA GLU A 159 -2.00 3.29 -16.15
C GLU A 159 -2.66 3.77 -14.84
N VAL A 160 -3.97 3.54 -14.71
CA VAL A 160 -4.73 3.88 -13.50
C VAL A 160 -4.27 3.08 -12.28
N ILE A 161 -3.90 1.81 -12.46
CA ILE A 161 -3.39 0.95 -11.39
C ILE A 161 -1.96 1.36 -11.00
N LEU A 162 -1.10 1.65 -11.98
CA LEU A 162 0.22 2.21 -11.72
C LEU A 162 0.13 3.53 -10.95
N ASN A 163 -0.81 4.41 -11.33
CA ASN A 163 -1.05 5.67 -10.61
C ASN A 163 -1.56 5.43 -9.18
N ALA A 164 -2.44 4.47 -8.96
CA ALA A 164 -2.91 4.10 -7.63
C ALA A 164 -1.75 3.66 -6.72
N TYR A 165 -0.83 2.82 -7.22
CA TYR A 165 0.37 2.44 -6.47
C TYR A 165 1.32 3.62 -6.22
N ARG A 166 1.48 4.56 -7.16
CA ARG A 166 2.28 5.79 -6.94
C ARG A 166 1.71 6.63 -5.80
N VAL A 167 0.40 6.86 -5.80
CA VAL A 167 -0.31 7.59 -4.74
C VAL A 167 -0.17 6.86 -3.41
N TYR A 168 -0.35 5.54 -3.40
CA TYR A 168 -0.19 4.73 -2.20
C TYR A 168 1.25 4.83 -1.64
N LYS A 169 2.27 4.71 -2.50
CA LYS A 169 3.69 4.90 -2.13
C LYS A 169 3.94 6.29 -1.55
N GLN A 170 3.34 7.34 -2.09
CA GLN A 170 3.44 8.70 -1.53
C GLN A 170 2.83 8.78 -0.11
N PHE A 171 1.70 8.11 0.14
CA PHE A 171 1.10 8.05 1.47
C PHE A 171 1.93 7.25 2.47
N LYS A 172 2.60 6.17 2.01
CA LYS A 172 3.52 5.37 2.82
C LYS A 172 4.72 6.20 3.23
N LEU A 173 5.37 6.88 2.29
CA LEU A 173 6.62 7.62 2.52
C LEU A 173 6.43 9.04 3.05
N SER A 174 5.21 9.40 3.50
CA SER A 174 4.94 10.70 4.10
C SER A 174 5.80 10.93 5.36
N PRO A 175 6.32 12.16 5.59
CA PRO A 175 7.06 12.49 6.82
C PRO A 175 6.18 12.49 8.08
N ASN A 176 4.87 12.26 7.97
CA ASN A 176 3.98 12.05 9.11
C ASN A 176 3.62 10.57 9.30
N ARG A 177 4.27 9.66 8.56
CA ARG A 177 4.09 8.21 8.72
C ARG A 177 5.12 7.65 9.70
N VAL A 178 4.64 6.83 10.62
CA VAL A 178 5.46 6.10 11.59
C VAL A 178 5.12 4.61 11.60
N ILE A 179 6.10 3.78 11.97
CA ILE A 179 5.90 2.39 12.34
C ILE A 179 5.57 2.37 13.84
N PRO A 180 4.36 1.96 14.26
CA PRO A 180 3.99 1.99 15.66
C PRO A 180 4.71 0.89 16.45
N ASP A 181 5.06 1.19 17.70
CA ASP A 181 5.43 0.19 18.70
C ASP A 181 4.34 0.09 19.79
N LYS A 182 4.52 -0.84 20.72
CA LYS A 182 3.56 -1.07 21.82
C LYS A 182 3.31 0.19 22.64
N GLU A 183 4.36 0.92 23.01
CA GLU A 183 4.26 2.13 23.84
C GLU A 183 3.46 3.23 23.12
N PHE A 184 3.70 3.43 21.81
CA PHE A 184 2.95 4.38 21.00
C PHE A 184 1.45 4.07 21.00
N ILE A 185 1.07 2.80 20.84
CA ILE A 185 -0.33 2.36 20.84
C ILE A 185 -0.97 2.58 22.23
N GLU A 186 -0.23 2.37 23.31
CA GLU A 186 -0.70 2.64 24.67
C GLU A 186 -0.92 4.14 24.91
N ILE A 187 0.01 5.00 24.46
CA ILE A 187 -0.14 6.46 24.55
C ILE A 187 -1.34 6.93 23.73
N TYR A 188 -1.50 6.41 22.51
CA TYR A 188 -2.67 6.71 21.69
C TYR A 188 -3.98 6.27 22.35
N SER A 189 -3.99 5.11 23.00
CA SER A 189 -5.17 4.60 23.72
C SER A 189 -5.65 5.59 24.79
N ARG A 190 -4.72 6.14 25.58
CA ARG A 190 -5.04 7.16 26.61
C ARG A 190 -5.58 8.45 25.98
N LEU A 191 -4.99 8.90 24.87
CA LEU A 191 -5.49 10.08 24.15
C LEU A 191 -6.90 9.88 23.59
N PHE A 192 -7.17 8.70 23.05
CA PHE A 192 -8.49 8.34 22.53
C PHE A 192 -9.55 8.40 23.64
N GLU A 193 -9.25 7.87 24.83
CA GLU A 193 -10.13 7.90 26.01
C GLU A 193 -10.36 9.33 26.55
N GLU A 194 -9.31 10.16 26.58
CA GLU A 194 -9.41 11.58 26.97
C GLU A 194 -10.41 12.33 26.07
N GLN A 195 -10.44 12.04 24.77
CA GLN A 195 -11.30 12.70 23.79
C GLN A 195 -12.74 12.19 23.80
N ALA A 196 -12.95 10.93 24.18
CA ALA A 196 -14.27 10.34 24.36
C ALA A 196 -14.98 10.82 25.65
N SER A 197 -14.23 11.41 26.60
CA SER A 197 -14.75 11.80 27.90
C SER A 197 -15.61 13.08 27.86
N PRO A 198 -16.85 13.09 28.39
CA PRO A 198 -17.75 14.25 28.34
C PRO A 198 -17.35 15.43 29.24
N ARG A 199 -16.36 15.25 30.14
CA ARG A 199 -15.85 16.33 31.02
C ARG A 199 -14.88 17.24 30.26
N LYS A 200 -15.41 18.11 29.39
CA LYS A 200 -14.64 19.18 28.73
C LYS A 200 -14.22 20.25 29.75
N ASN A 201 -13.11 20.04 30.45
CA ASN A 201 -12.37 21.19 30.99
C ASN A 201 -11.74 21.93 29.82
N LYS A 202 -12.31 23.10 29.50
CA LYS A 202 -11.83 24.07 28.49
C LYS A 202 -10.49 24.73 28.88
N SER A 203 -9.51 23.97 29.37
CA SER A 203 -8.15 24.50 29.49
C SER A 203 -7.39 24.16 28.20
N GLN A 204 -6.98 25.20 27.48
CA GLN A 204 -6.20 25.12 26.23
C GLN A 204 -4.78 24.52 26.41
N LYS A 205 -4.44 23.97 27.58
CA LYS A 205 -3.14 23.32 27.80
C LYS A 205 -3.19 21.89 27.29
N LYS A 206 -2.30 21.57 26.35
CA LYS A 206 -2.05 20.19 25.88
C LYS A 206 -1.85 19.28 27.10
N SER A 207 -2.66 18.21 27.19
CA SER A 207 -2.58 17.25 28.30
C SER A 207 -1.20 16.59 28.36
N ALA A 208 -0.87 15.96 29.49
CA ALA A 208 0.36 15.18 29.60
C ALA A 208 0.43 14.09 28.51
N ALA A 209 -0.69 13.47 28.17
CA ALA A 209 -0.79 12.49 27.09
C ALA A 209 -0.47 13.09 25.71
N HIS A 210 -0.89 14.33 25.42
CA HIS A 210 -0.57 14.99 24.15
C HIS A 210 0.93 15.25 24.00
N ARG A 211 1.60 15.66 25.09
CA ARG A 211 3.06 15.83 25.09
C ARG A 211 3.77 14.49 24.88
N ALA A 212 3.40 13.46 25.65
CA ALA A 212 3.95 12.12 25.51
C ALA A 212 3.79 11.57 24.08
N PHE A 213 2.65 11.80 23.43
CA PHE A 213 2.43 11.37 22.04
C PHE A 213 3.34 12.09 21.05
N SER A 214 3.52 13.41 21.23
CA SER A 214 4.40 14.23 20.39
C SER A 214 5.85 13.79 20.51
N ASP A 215 6.30 13.58 21.75
CA ASP A 215 7.67 13.15 22.04
C ASP A 215 7.90 11.75 21.46
N LYS A 216 6.93 10.83 21.63
CA LYS A 216 7.01 9.47 21.13
C LYS A 216 7.11 9.40 19.60
N ILE A 217 6.34 10.20 18.86
CA ILE A 217 6.39 10.21 17.38
C ILE A 217 7.81 10.45 16.87
N ASN A 218 8.56 11.35 17.52
CA ASN A 218 9.91 11.71 17.08
C ASN A 218 10.94 10.59 17.30
N THR A 219 10.63 9.59 18.13
CA THR A 219 11.51 8.43 18.37
C THR A 219 11.19 7.24 17.48
N LEU A 220 10.06 7.26 16.77
CA LEU A 220 9.60 6.11 15.99
C LEU A 220 10.31 6.00 14.64
N GLN A 221 10.46 4.76 14.19
CA GLN A 221 10.92 4.48 12.83
C GLN A 221 9.87 4.91 11.80
N ARG A 222 10.34 5.15 10.58
CA ARG A 222 9.52 5.53 9.43
C ARG A 222 9.62 4.45 8.36
N PRO A 223 8.52 4.14 7.63
CA PRO A 223 8.59 3.16 6.56
C PRO A 223 9.62 3.57 5.52
N GLN A 224 10.41 2.59 5.10
CA GLN A 224 11.36 2.74 4.01
C GLN A 224 10.78 2.14 2.74
N LEU A 225 11.35 2.52 1.61
CA LEU A 225 11.02 1.88 0.35
C LEU A 225 11.54 0.44 0.33
N SER A 226 10.74 -0.47 -0.20
CA SER A 226 11.10 -1.87 -0.43
C SER A 226 10.93 -2.26 -1.88
N GLN A 227 11.48 -3.42 -2.27
CA GLN A 227 11.24 -4.00 -3.60
C GLN A 227 9.75 -4.17 -3.90
N ARG A 228 8.92 -4.45 -2.88
CA ARG A 228 7.46 -4.61 -3.04
C ARG A 228 6.74 -3.30 -3.42
N ASP A 229 7.41 -2.16 -3.32
CA ASP A 229 6.84 -0.85 -3.68
C ASP A 229 7.23 -0.42 -5.10
N LEU A 230 8.01 -1.25 -5.82
CA LEU A 230 8.35 -1.02 -7.22
C LEU A 230 7.20 -1.45 -8.14
N ILE A 231 6.99 -0.69 -9.21
CA ILE A 231 5.90 -0.92 -10.17
C ILE A 231 6.36 -0.69 -11.61
N GLY A 232 5.69 -1.34 -12.55
CA GLY A 232 5.97 -1.20 -13.99
C GLY A 232 7.46 -1.32 -14.31
N TRP A 233 7.99 -0.33 -15.03
CA TRP A 233 9.38 -0.29 -15.46
C TRP A 233 10.40 -0.42 -14.33
N THR A 234 10.20 0.22 -13.15
CA THR A 234 11.18 0.10 -12.06
C THR A 234 11.21 -1.30 -11.49
N ARG A 235 10.06 -1.97 -11.38
CA ARG A 235 9.97 -3.37 -10.95
C ARG A 235 10.63 -4.31 -11.95
N LEU A 236 10.32 -4.16 -13.23
CA LEU A 236 10.86 -5.02 -14.30
C LEU A 236 12.37 -4.87 -14.45
N VAL A 237 12.89 -3.64 -14.39
CA VAL A 237 14.34 -3.43 -14.44
C VAL A 237 14.99 -4.00 -13.18
N TYR A 238 14.42 -3.75 -11.99
CA TYR A 238 14.96 -4.26 -10.74
C TYR A 238 15.00 -5.81 -10.68
N SER A 239 14.02 -6.49 -11.28
CA SER A 239 13.90 -7.95 -11.23
C SER A 239 15.00 -8.70 -11.98
N VAL A 240 15.70 -8.03 -12.91
CA VAL A 240 16.80 -8.65 -13.68
C VAL A 240 18.18 -8.18 -13.21
N LEU A 241 18.26 -7.30 -12.19
CA LEU A 241 19.54 -6.81 -11.69
C LEU A 241 20.30 -7.91 -10.95
N PRO A 242 21.58 -8.14 -11.28
CA PRO A 242 22.45 -9.00 -10.50
C PRO A 242 22.57 -8.54 -9.04
N GLU A 243 22.83 -9.49 -8.12
CA GLU A 243 23.05 -9.18 -6.69
C GLU A 243 24.40 -8.51 -6.40
N LYS A 244 25.32 -8.51 -7.37
CA LYS A 244 26.65 -7.89 -7.28
C LYS A 244 26.72 -6.66 -8.17
N GLU A 245 27.92 -6.11 -8.33
CA GLU A 245 28.18 -5.10 -9.35
C GLU A 245 27.75 -5.58 -10.74
N PHE A 246 27.16 -4.68 -11.53
CA PHE A 246 26.69 -4.96 -12.87
C PHE A 246 26.83 -3.74 -13.78
N THR A 247 26.99 -4.00 -15.07
CA THR A 247 27.10 -2.97 -16.10
C THR A 247 25.79 -2.74 -16.85
N ASN A 248 25.66 -1.57 -17.49
CA ASN A 248 24.54 -1.30 -18.40
C ASN A 248 24.41 -2.36 -19.51
N GLU A 249 25.53 -2.86 -20.05
CA GLU A 249 25.55 -3.84 -21.13
C GLU A 249 24.97 -5.20 -20.69
N GLU A 250 25.18 -5.59 -19.43
CA GLU A 250 24.54 -6.79 -18.88
C GLU A 250 23.03 -6.66 -18.82
N ILE A 251 22.51 -5.49 -18.46
CA ILE A 251 21.06 -5.26 -18.40
C ILE A 251 20.46 -5.11 -19.80
N TYR A 252 21.20 -4.58 -20.77
CA TYR A 252 20.75 -4.50 -22.17
C TYR A 252 20.50 -5.86 -22.82
N LYS A 253 21.09 -6.95 -22.29
CA LYS A 253 20.78 -8.32 -22.75
C LYS A 253 19.30 -8.69 -22.56
N TYR A 254 18.59 -8.00 -21.68
CA TYR A 254 17.15 -8.20 -21.42
C TYR A 254 16.23 -7.30 -22.27
N GLU A 255 16.76 -6.61 -23.29
CA GLU A 255 15.98 -5.69 -24.13
C GLU A 255 14.76 -6.35 -24.79
N ALA A 256 14.91 -7.56 -25.33
CA ALA A 256 13.81 -8.32 -25.93
C ALA A 256 12.71 -8.65 -24.91
N PHE A 257 13.09 -9.03 -23.69
CA PHE A 257 12.16 -9.29 -22.58
C PHE A 257 11.36 -8.02 -22.23
N PHE A 258 12.03 -6.87 -22.10
CA PHE A 258 11.33 -5.62 -21.82
C PHE A 258 10.43 -5.14 -22.96
N LYS A 259 10.84 -5.34 -24.22
CA LYS A 259 10.02 -5.01 -25.41
C LYS A 259 8.75 -5.87 -25.46
N GLN A 260 8.81 -7.12 -24.99
CA GLN A 260 7.62 -7.96 -24.87
C GLN A 260 6.61 -7.41 -23.84
N GLN A 261 7.09 -6.86 -22.72
CA GLN A 261 6.24 -6.28 -21.68
C GLN A 261 5.73 -4.87 -22.04
N TYR A 262 6.51 -4.11 -22.83
CA TYR A 262 6.15 -2.78 -23.33
C TYR A 262 6.33 -2.67 -24.85
N PRO A 263 5.43 -3.28 -25.66
CA PRO A 263 5.57 -3.36 -27.12
C PRO A 263 5.65 -2.00 -27.82
N SER A 264 4.97 -0.99 -27.28
CA SER A 264 4.93 0.36 -27.84
C SER A 264 6.17 1.22 -27.58
N ASN A 265 7.13 0.75 -26.78
CA ASN A 265 8.32 1.52 -26.44
C ASN A 265 9.46 1.24 -27.44
N GLU A 266 9.87 2.24 -28.21
CA GLU A 266 10.96 2.14 -29.20
C GLU A 266 12.36 2.43 -28.65
N ASN A 267 12.48 2.79 -27.37
CA ASN A 267 13.72 3.28 -26.77
C ASN A 267 14.09 2.51 -25.49
N ILE A 268 14.12 1.18 -25.56
CA ILE A 268 14.27 0.30 -24.39
C ILE A 268 15.57 0.57 -23.62
N LYS A 269 16.74 0.65 -24.29
CA LYS A 269 18.02 0.95 -23.61
C LYS A 269 18.02 2.30 -22.89
N ALA A 270 17.43 3.32 -23.50
CA ALA A 270 17.29 4.64 -22.86
C ALA A 270 16.37 4.56 -21.65
N LYS A 271 15.28 3.78 -21.75
CA LYS A 271 14.35 3.56 -20.64
C LYS A 271 14.99 2.81 -19.48
N ILE A 272 15.81 1.78 -19.75
CA ILE A 272 16.61 1.07 -18.74
C ILE A 272 17.49 2.05 -17.97
N ARG A 273 18.29 2.87 -18.68
CA ARG A 273 19.15 3.88 -18.03
C ARG A 273 18.36 4.84 -17.15
N GLN A 274 17.20 5.29 -17.64
CA GLN A 274 16.29 6.13 -16.85
C GLN A 274 15.83 5.42 -15.58
N GLN A 275 15.51 4.12 -15.63
CA GLN A 275 15.06 3.37 -14.46
C GLN A 275 16.20 3.15 -13.46
N LEU A 276 17.42 2.88 -13.92
CA LEU A 276 18.58 2.76 -13.02
C LEU A 276 18.80 4.05 -12.22
N GLN A 277 18.71 5.22 -12.87
CA GLN A 277 18.78 6.51 -12.18
C GLN A 277 17.64 6.73 -11.17
N ILE A 278 16.44 6.22 -11.45
CA ILE A 278 15.32 6.27 -10.48
C ILE A 278 15.61 5.37 -9.30
N LEU A 279 16.04 4.12 -9.53
CA LEU A 279 16.38 3.16 -8.49
C LEU A 279 17.54 3.64 -7.59
N GLU A 280 18.50 4.36 -8.16
CA GLU A 280 19.59 5.01 -7.43
C GLU A 280 19.07 6.12 -6.51
N LYS A 281 18.22 7.03 -7.03
CA LYS A 281 17.58 8.09 -6.24
C LYS A 281 16.72 7.52 -5.11
N GLU A 282 16.12 6.37 -5.35
CA GLU A 282 15.33 5.60 -4.40
C GLU A 282 16.19 4.76 -3.45
N GLN A 283 17.52 4.85 -3.55
CA GLN A 283 18.52 4.18 -2.72
C GLN A 283 18.44 2.64 -2.75
N LEU A 284 17.92 2.06 -3.84
CA LEU A 284 17.86 0.61 -4.04
C LEU A 284 19.08 0.05 -4.77
N ILE A 285 19.80 0.90 -5.48
CA ILE A 285 21.10 0.62 -6.10
C ILE A 285 22.05 1.78 -5.80
N GLU A 286 23.34 1.56 -6.03
CA GLU A 286 24.40 2.55 -5.92
C GLU A 286 25.11 2.72 -7.26
N HIS A 287 25.41 3.96 -7.62
CA HIS A 287 26.25 4.28 -8.78
C HIS A 287 27.72 4.25 -8.38
N ILE A 288 28.49 3.36 -9.00
CA ILE A 288 29.91 3.18 -8.69
C ILE A 288 30.78 3.98 -9.67
N ASP A 289 30.54 3.82 -10.97
CA ASP A 289 31.23 4.53 -12.05
C ASP A 289 30.35 4.56 -13.31
N ARG A 290 30.82 5.16 -14.41
CA ARG A 290 30.09 5.32 -15.66
C ARG A 290 29.55 3.98 -16.19
N GLY A 291 28.26 3.76 -15.95
CA GLY A 291 27.55 2.56 -16.38
C GLY A 291 27.85 1.31 -15.55
N LEU A 292 28.44 1.49 -14.37
CA LEU A 292 28.68 0.48 -13.36
C LEU A 292 27.87 0.79 -12.10
N TRP A 293 27.10 -0.20 -11.64
CA TRP A 293 26.16 -0.07 -10.54
C TRP A 293 26.30 -1.25 -9.60
N CYS A 294 25.87 -1.09 -8.35
CA CYS A 294 25.76 -2.18 -7.39
C CYS A 294 24.36 -2.21 -6.79
N LYS A 295 23.76 -3.41 -6.70
CA LYS A 295 22.47 -3.57 -6.00
C LYS A 295 22.73 -3.47 -4.50
N LYS A 296 21.96 -2.64 -3.80
CA LYS A 296 22.06 -2.62 -2.34
C LYS A 296 21.41 -3.89 -1.80
N GLU A 297 22.08 -4.56 -0.85
CA GLU A 297 21.44 -5.62 -0.09
C GLU A 297 20.12 -5.08 0.46
N ALA A 298 19.02 -5.77 0.16
CA ALA A 298 17.73 -5.42 0.71
C ALA A 298 17.89 -5.48 2.24
N LEU A 299 17.81 -4.32 2.91
CA LEU A 299 17.65 -4.28 4.35
C LEU A 299 16.39 -5.10 4.63
N LEU A 300 16.57 -6.33 5.12
CA LEU A 300 15.49 -7.24 5.49
C LEU A 300 14.55 -6.46 6.42
N ALA A 301 13.33 -6.17 5.94
CA ALA A 301 12.33 -5.38 6.65
C ALA A 301 11.07 -6.19 6.96
#